data_AF-A0A2T2U4D2-F1
#
_entry.id   AF-A0A2T2U4D2-F1
#
_cell.length_a   1.000
_cell.length_b   1.000
_cell.length_c   1.000
_cell.angle_alpha   90.00
_cell.angle_beta   90.00
_cell.angle_gamma   90.00
#
_symmetry.space_group_name_H-M   'P 1'
#
loop_
_entity.id
_entity.type
_entity.pdbx_description
1 polymer ?
#
loop_
_entity_poly.entity_id
_entity_poly.type
_entity_poly.pdbx_seq_one_letter_code
_entity_poly.pdbx_strand_id
1 'polypeptide(L)'
;MATTATQTAEKAQAAEEHEHHPSHLEHHFVSSEQQFDSAKMGMWLFLITEILLFSGMFVAYTVYRAWHPEVFATASATLNWKLGGINTLVLLASSLTVALSIHYAQKENRKMLVTNLLVTLALAGVFLVIKYFEYTAKFEHGVFPGEAFAPHGHHYEHMAGMPYAAQFFSIYFVMTGIHGVHVVIGMIVIGWMATRAMRGHFSAEWYTPVELTGLYWHLVDIIWIFLFPLLYLI
;
A
#
# COMPACT_ATOMS: atom_id res chain seq x y z
N MET A 1 49.45 -15.22 -46.02
CA MET A 1 49.33 -15.90 -44.72
C MET A 1 49.14 -14.95 -43.52
N ALA A 2 49.15 -13.61 -43.70
CA ALA A 2 48.94 -12.66 -42.59
C ALA A 2 47.47 -12.23 -42.37
N THR A 3 46.56 -12.51 -43.30
CA THR A 3 45.15 -12.07 -43.24
C THR A 3 44.24 -13.02 -42.46
N THR A 4 44.63 -14.29 -42.31
CA THR A 4 43.81 -15.29 -41.61
C THR A 4 43.90 -15.15 -40.09
N ALA A 5 45.07 -14.72 -39.56
CA ALA A 5 45.30 -14.57 -38.12
C ALA A 5 44.48 -13.42 -37.50
N THR A 6 44.36 -12.30 -38.20
CA THR A 6 43.58 -11.12 -37.75
C THR A 6 42.08 -11.43 -37.69
N GLN A 7 41.57 -12.21 -38.66
CA GLN A 7 40.17 -12.62 -38.70
C GLN A 7 39.80 -13.61 -37.59
N THR A 8 40.72 -14.48 -37.18
CA THR A 8 40.55 -15.33 -36.00
C THR A 8 40.65 -14.57 -34.69
N ALA A 9 41.46 -13.51 -34.62
CA ALA A 9 41.55 -12.64 -33.43
C ALA A 9 40.30 -11.77 -33.26
N GLU A 10 39.76 -11.19 -34.34
CA GLU A 10 38.46 -10.48 -34.30
C GLU A 10 37.31 -11.42 -33.94
N LYS A 11 37.29 -12.66 -34.45
CA LYS A 11 36.28 -13.67 -34.05
C LYS A 11 36.46 -14.16 -32.61
N ALA A 12 37.67 -14.17 -32.08
CA ALA A 12 37.93 -14.52 -30.68
C ALA A 12 37.51 -13.39 -29.73
N GLN A 13 37.77 -12.12 -30.10
CA GLN A 13 37.26 -10.95 -29.36
C GLN A 13 35.73 -10.82 -29.46
N ALA A 14 35.14 -11.07 -30.63
CA ALA A 14 33.68 -11.07 -30.80
C ALA A 14 32.98 -12.26 -30.10
N ALA A 15 33.73 -13.30 -29.69
CA ALA A 15 33.21 -14.41 -28.89
C ALA A 15 33.41 -14.21 -27.38
N GLU A 16 34.26 -13.27 -26.94
CA GLU A 16 34.41 -12.88 -25.53
C GLU A 16 33.42 -11.78 -25.11
N GLU A 17 32.78 -11.09 -26.06
CA GLU A 17 31.67 -10.17 -25.84
C GLU A 17 30.30 -10.88 -25.71
N HIS A 18 30.29 -12.09 -25.16
CA HIS A 18 29.07 -12.58 -24.51
C HIS A 18 28.86 -11.73 -23.25
N GLU A 19 28.26 -10.56 -23.45
CA GLU A 19 27.73 -9.69 -22.41
C GLU A 19 27.08 -10.60 -21.37
N HIS A 20 27.64 -10.55 -20.17
CA HIS A 20 27.33 -11.42 -19.06
C HIS A 20 25.89 -11.14 -18.64
N HIS A 21 24.91 -11.75 -19.32
CA HIS A 21 23.48 -11.48 -19.13
C HIS A 21 23.17 -11.74 -17.66
N PRO A 22 22.93 -10.70 -16.85
CA PRO A 22 22.72 -10.90 -15.44
C PRO A 22 21.48 -11.75 -15.24
N SER A 23 21.49 -12.69 -14.30
CA SER A 23 20.34 -13.60 -14.07
C SER A 23 19.02 -12.89 -13.76
N HIS A 24 19.09 -11.60 -13.45
CA HIS A 24 17.95 -10.73 -13.14
C HIS A 24 17.48 -9.85 -14.31
N LEU A 25 18.23 -9.81 -15.42
CA LEU A 25 17.89 -9.06 -16.62
C LEU A 25 16.99 -9.91 -17.51
N GLU A 26 15.74 -9.49 -17.67
CA GLU A 26 14.82 -10.19 -18.57
C GLU A 26 15.25 -10.01 -20.03
N HIS A 27 15.12 -11.06 -20.83
CA HIS A 27 15.61 -11.14 -22.21
C HIS A 27 15.06 -10.09 -23.19
N HIS A 28 14.00 -9.37 -22.81
CA HIS A 28 13.42 -8.29 -23.60
C HIS A 28 14.01 -6.89 -23.28
N PHE A 29 14.83 -6.77 -22.25
CA PHE A 29 15.50 -5.52 -21.90
C PHE A 29 16.96 -5.52 -22.33
N VAL A 30 17.41 -4.37 -22.83
CA VAL A 30 18.79 -4.16 -23.28
C VAL A 30 19.73 -3.96 -22.09
N SER A 31 19.23 -3.37 -21.00
CA SER A 31 20.03 -3.11 -19.79
C SER A 31 19.19 -3.18 -18.50
N SER A 32 19.88 -3.38 -17.36
CA SER A 32 19.23 -3.36 -16.04
C SER A 32 18.60 -2.01 -15.71
N GLU A 33 19.19 -0.92 -16.20
CA GLU A 33 18.66 0.45 -16.08
C GLU A 33 17.35 0.61 -16.85
N GLN A 34 17.29 0.13 -18.10
CA GLN A 34 16.06 0.17 -18.89
C GLN A 34 14.93 -0.64 -18.26
N GLN A 35 15.25 -1.83 -17.71
CA GLN A 35 14.28 -2.65 -16.97
C GLN A 35 13.74 -1.93 -15.74
N PHE A 36 14.64 -1.27 -14.98
CA PHE A 36 14.28 -0.48 -13.80
C PHE A 36 13.33 0.68 -14.16
N ASP A 37 13.69 1.47 -15.15
CA ASP A 37 12.91 2.65 -15.57
C ASP A 37 11.53 2.25 -16.10
N SER A 38 11.48 1.16 -16.89
CA SER A 38 10.22 0.62 -17.41
C SER A 38 9.31 0.14 -16.28
N ALA A 39 9.86 -0.59 -15.30
CA ALA A 39 9.10 -1.08 -14.15
C ALA A 39 8.63 0.07 -13.25
N LYS A 40 9.48 1.09 -13.05
CA LYS A 40 9.13 2.31 -12.31
C LYS A 40 8.03 3.11 -13.00
N MET A 41 8.10 3.25 -14.33
CA MET A 41 7.03 3.90 -15.10
C MET A 41 5.70 3.14 -14.96
N GLY A 42 5.73 1.82 -15.12
CA GLY A 42 4.54 0.98 -14.91
C GLY A 42 3.95 1.12 -13.51
N MET A 43 4.82 1.15 -12.48
CA MET A 43 4.41 1.39 -11.11
C MET A 43 3.75 2.76 -10.95
N TRP A 44 4.33 3.84 -11.46
CA TRP A 44 3.72 5.18 -11.38
C TRP A 44 2.36 5.27 -12.05
N LEU A 45 2.19 4.65 -13.23
CA LEU A 45 0.90 4.58 -13.90
C LEU A 45 -0.15 3.87 -13.05
N PHE A 46 0.23 2.73 -12.44
CA PHE A 46 -0.63 2.01 -11.51
C PHE A 46 -0.96 2.84 -10.24
N LEU A 47 0.02 3.53 -9.66
CA LEU A 47 -0.23 4.41 -8.50
C LEU A 47 -1.22 5.52 -8.83
N ILE A 48 -1.12 6.11 -10.03
CA ILE A 48 -2.04 7.16 -10.48
C ILE A 48 -3.46 6.60 -10.60
N THR A 49 -3.65 5.38 -11.12
CA THR A 49 -4.99 4.77 -11.20
C THR A 49 -5.61 4.56 -9.82
N GLU A 50 -4.80 4.15 -8.84
CA GLU A 50 -5.26 4.01 -7.46
C GLU A 50 -5.59 5.37 -6.81
N ILE A 51 -4.78 6.40 -7.06
CA ILE A 51 -5.09 7.76 -6.61
C ILE A 51 -6.42 8.23 -7.20
N LEU A 52 -6.68 7.97 -8.48
CA LEU A 52 -7.94 8.34 -9.14
C LEU A 52 -9.14 7.58 -8.56
N LEU A 53 -8.99 6.28 -8.26
CA LEU A 53 -10.00 5.46 -7.61
C LEU A 53 -10.44 6.07 -6.27
N PHE A 54 -9.48 6.39 -5.40
CA PHE A 54 -9.78 7.00 -4.09
C PHE A 54 -10.25 8.44 -4.21
N SER A 55 -9.72 9.20 -5.18
CA SER A 55 -10.14 10.59 -5.42
C SER A 55 -11.63 10.69 -5.76
N GLY A 56 -12.16 9.78 -6.59
CA GLY A 56 -13.59 9.74 -6.91
C GLY A 56 -14.45 9.53 -5.66
N MET A 57 -14.03 8.65 -4.74
CA MET A 57 -14.73 8.42 -3.48
C MET A 57 -14.60 9.61 -2.51
N PHE A 58 -13.44 10.28 -2.46
CA PHE A 58 -13.26 11.50 -1.67
C PHE A 58 -14.15 12.64 -2.14
N VAL A 59 -14.28 12.82 -3.46
CA VAL A 59 -15.22 13.79 -4.04
C VAL A 59 -16.65 13.44 -3.65
N ALA A 60 -17.06 12.16 -3.79
CA ALA A 60 -18.38 11.73 -3.39
C ALA A 60 -18.66 12.04 -1.91
N TYR A 61 -17.75 11.67 -1.00
CA TYR A 61 -17.87 12.00 0.41
C TYR A 61 -18.01 13.50 0.66
N THR A 62 -17.16 14.32 0.02
CA THR A 62 -17.16 15.77 0.20
C THR A 62 -18.46 16.41 -0.26
N VAL A 63 -19.03 15.94 -1.38
CA VAL A 63 -20.32 16.41 -1.88
C VAL A 63 -21.46 16.06 -0.93
N TYR A 64 -21.55 14.81 -0.49
CA TYR A 64 -22.60 14.39 0.46
C TYR A 64 -22.49 15.13 1.80
N ARG A 65 -21.27 15.34 2.28
CA ARG A 65 -21.00 16.14 3.46
C ARG A 65 -21.42 17.59 3.31
N ALA A 66 -21.16 18.21 2.15
CA ALA A 66 -21.54 19.59 1.88
C ALA A 66 -23.07 19.76 1.81
N TRP A 67 -23.78 18.74 1.33
CA TRP A 67 -25.25 18.74 1.28
C TRP A 67 -25.89 18.41 2.63
N HIS A 68 -25.26 17.58 3.47
CA HIS A 68 -25.79 17.12 4.75
C HIS A 68 -24.79 17.28 5.91
N PRO A 69 -24.36 18.52 6.22
CA PRO A 69 -23.27 18.76 7.16
C PRO A 69 -23.58 18.30 8.59
N GLU A 70 -24.82 18.48 9.07
CA GLU A 70 -25.22 18.10 10.42
C GLU A 70 -25.15 16.58 10.62
N VAL A 71 -25.75 15.82 9.70
CA VAL A 71 -25.78 14.35 9.75
C VAL A 71 -24.36 13.77 9.67
N PHE A 72 -23.52 14.31 8.79
CA PHE A 72 -22.14 13.85 8.63
C PHE A 72 -21.27 14.17 9.86
N ALA A 73 -21.47 15.34 10.49
CA ALA A 73 -20.78 15.69 11.72
C ALA A 73 -21.21 14.78 12.90
N THR A 74 -22.52 14.51 13.03
CA THR A 74 -23.02 13.58 14.06
C THR A 74 -22.51 12.16 13.83
N ALA A 75 -22.54 11.66 12.59
CA ALA A 75 -22.04 10.34 12.26
C ALA A 75 -20.52 10.21 12.48
N SER A 76 -19.74 11.23 12.11
CA SER A 76 -18.30 11.31 12.38
C SER A 76 -18.00 11.27 13.89
N ALA A 77 -18.79 11.97 14.70
CA ALA A 77 -18.64 11.96 16.17
C ALA A 77 -18.90 10.58 16.81
N THR A 78 -19.63 9.68 16.14
CA THR A 78 -19.80 8.30 16.64
C THR A 78 -18.56 7.42 16.43
N LEU A 79 -17.61 7.86 15.60
CA LEU A 79 -16.36 7.15 15.35
C LEU A 79 -15.35 7.37 16.48
N ASN A 80 -14.57 6.33 16.76
CA ASN A 80 -13.53 6.40 17.78
C ASN A 80 -12.24 6.96 17.18
N TRP A 81 -12.09 8.29 17.20
CA TRP A 81 -10.90 8.96 16.68
C TRP A 81 -9.60 8.51 17.36
N LYS A 82 -9.64 8.03 18.62
CA LYS A 82 -8.44 7.55 19.32
C LYS A 82 -7.92 6.27 18.69
N LEU A 83 -8.80 5.31 18.41
CA LEU A 83 -8.43 4.08 17.69
C LEU A 83 -7.99 4.39 16.26
N GLY A 84 -8.66 5.35 15.60
CA GLY A 84 -8.23 5.86 14.29
C GLY A 84 -6.82 6.49 14.34
N GLY A 85 -6.52 7.30 15.35
CA GLY A 85 -5.23 7.95 15.51
C GLY A 85 -4.10 6.97 15.83
N ILE A 86 -4.36 5.96 16.66
CA ILE A 86 -3.41 4.86 16.90
C ILE A 86 -3.10 4.13 15.58
N ASN A 87 -4.11 3.83 14.77
CA ASN A 87 -3.91 3.20 13.46
C ASN A 87 -3.04 4.06 12.53
N THR A 88 -3.26 5.38 12.51
CA THR A 88 -2.44 6.30 11.73
C THR A 88 -0.99 6.29 12.21
N LEU A 89 -0.73 6.31 13.52
CA LEU A 89 0.64 6.22 14.05
C LEU A 89 1.31 4.89 13.69
N VAL A 90 0.56 3.79 13.76
CA VAL A 90 1.05 2.45 13.40
C VAL A 90 1.44 2.39 11.92
N LEU A 91 0.62 2.94 11.03
CA LEU A 91 0.91 2.96 9.59
C LEU A 91 2.09 3.89 9.25
N LEU A 92 2.16 5.08 9.86
CA LEU A 92 3.31 5.98 9.70
C LEU A 92 4.62 5.32 10.16
N ALA A 93 4.60 4.64 11.30
CA ALA A 93 5.75 3.87 11.77
C ALA A 93 6.10 2.73 10.79
N SER A 94 5.08 2.04 10.25
CA SER A 94 5.25 0.98 9.26
C SER A 94 5.84 1.51 7.94
N SER A 95 5.49 2.73 7.55
CA SER A 95 6.00 3.42 6.38
C SER A 95 7.49 3.73 6.55
N LEU A 96 7.87 4.24 7.74
CA LEU A 96 9.28 4.45 8.09
C LEU A 96 10.10 3.15 8.03
N THR A 97 9.58 2.04 8.54
CA THR A 97 10.32 0.76 8.52
C THR A 97 10.51 0.25 7.09
N VAL A 98 9.56 0.45 6.18
CA VAL A 98 9.76 0.15 4.75
C VAL A 98 10.86 1.02 4.13
N ALA A 99 10.87 2.33 4.40
CA ALA A 99 11.91 3.22 3.90
C ALA A 99 13.31 2.80 4.42
N LEU A 100 13.41 2.44 5.70
CA LEU A 100 14.63 1.89 6.29
C LEU A 100 15.03 0.57 5.63
N SER A 101 14.07 -0.28 5.28
CA SER A 101 14.34 -1.55 4.60
C SER A 101 15.05 -1.32 3.25
N ILE A 102 14.60 -0.34 2.46
CA ILE A 102 15.22 0.03 1.16
C ILE A 102 16.64 0.55 1.39
N HIS A 103 16.82 1.43 2.37
CA HIS A 103 18.16 1.95 2.74
C HIS A 103 19.14 0.84 3.13
N TYR A 104 18.68 -0.14 3.91
CA TYR A 104 19.51 -1.29 4.28
C TYR A 104 19.71 -2.30 3.15
N ALA A 105 18.80 -2.37 2.18
CA ALA A 105 19.01 -3.13 0.95
C ALA A 105 20.17 -2.56 0.12
N GLN A 106 20.22 -1.23 -0.02
CA GLN A 106 21.31 -0.54 -0.72
C GLN A 106 22.68 -0.72 -0.03
N LYS A 107 22.70 -0.90 1.29
CA LYS A 107 23.91 -1.17 2.08
C LYS A 107 24.27 -2.64 2.23
N GLU A 108 23.58 -3.52 1.49
CA GLU A 108 23.74 -4.98 1.57
C GLU A 108 23.56 -5.57 2.99
N ASN A 109 22.91 -4.83 3.89
CA ASN A 109 22.65 -5.29 5.25
C ASN A 109 21.35 -6.09 5.28
N ARG A 110 21.48 -7.33 4.84
CA ARG A 110 20.39 -8.29 4.71
C ARG A 110 19.60 -8.51 6.02
N LYS A 111 20.29 -8.53 7.16
CA LYS A 111 19.63 -8.72 8.46
C LYS A 111 18.68 -7.56 8.77
N MET A 112 19.15 -6.33 8.60
CA MET A 112 18.31 -5.15 8.84
C MET A 112 17.21 -4.99 7.80
N LEU A 113 17.46 -5.33 6.53
CA LEU A 113 16.42 -5.41 5.49
C LEU A 113 15.27 -6.32 5.93
N VAL A 114 15.57 -7.58 6.28
CA VAL A 114 14.55 -8.55 6.68
C VAL A 114 13.84 -8.12 7.96
N THR A 115 14.57 -7.68 8.99
CA THR A 115 13.95 -7.23 10.25
C THR A 115 12.96 -6.10 10.01
N ASN A 116 13.33 -5.09 9.20
CA ASN A 116 12.43 -3.98 8.91
C ASN A 116 11.18 -4.42 8.14
N LEU A 117 11.30 -5.31 7.16
CA LEU A 117 10.13 -5.87 6.46
C LEU A 117 9.20 -6.67 7.39
N LEU A 118 9.77 -7.44 8.33
CA LEU A 118 8.97 -8.17 9.32
C LEU A 118 8.28 -7.24 10.32
N VAL A 119 8.96 -6.17 10.76
CA VAL A 119 8.35 -5.14 11.62
C VAL A 119 7.20 -4.45 10.89
N THR A 120 7.38 -4.10 9.61
CA THR A 120 6.29 -3.58 8.76
C THR A 120 5.08 -4.50 8.75
N LEU A 121 5.28 -5.81 8.53
CA LEU A 121 4.17 -6.79 8.55
C LEU A 121 3.47 -6.88 9.90
N ALA A 122 4.23 -6.81 11.00
CA ALA A 122 3.66 -6.83 12.34
C ALA A 122 2.80 -5.58 12.59
N LEU A 123 3.29 -4.40 12.22
CA LEU A 123 2.56 -3.14 12.34
C LEU A 123 1.30 -3.13 11.47
N ALA A 124 1.38 -3.61 10.23
CA ALA A 124 0.21 -3.80 9.37
C ALA A 124 -0.82 -4.76 9.97
N GLY A 125 -0.37 -5.83 10.62
CA GLY A 125 -1.23 -6.76 11.35
C GLY A 125 -1.96 -6.08 12.51
N VAL A 126 -1.27 -5.23 13.29
CA VAL A 126 -1.88 -4.44 14.35
C VAL A 126 -2.99 -3.53 13.81
N PHE A 127 -2.74 -2.86 12.67
CA PHE A 127 -3.74 -2.04 12.00
C PHE A 127 -5.01 -2.84 11.65
N LEU A 128 -4.86 -4.01 11.03
CA LEU A 128 -5.99 -4.87 10.67
C LEU A 128 -6.76 -5.38 11.89
N VAL A 129 -6.05 -5.75 12.97
CA VAL A 129 -6.69 -6.21 14.21
C VAL A 129 -7.54 -5.10 14.84
N ILE A 130 -7.02 -3.87 14.93
CA ILE A 130 -7.78 -2.74 15.45
C ILE A 130 -9.02 -2.50 14.59
N LYS A 131 -8.88 -2.56 13.26
CA LYS A 131 -10.00 -2.40 12.33
C LYS A 131 -11.04 -3.50 12.45
N TYR A 132 -10.62 -4.74 12.63
CA TYR A 132 -11.50 -5.87 12.83
C TYR A 132 -12.41 -5.67 14.06
N PHE A 133 -11.83 -5.28 15.20
CA PHE A 133 -12.61 -4.97 16.40
C PHE A 133 -13.54 -3.77 16.20
N GLU A 134 -13.05 -2.73 15.53
CA GLU A 134 -13.85 -1.55 15.23
C GLU A 134 -15.05 -1.84 14.31
N TYR A 135 -14.88 -2.73 13.32
CA TYR A 135 -15.97 -3.15 12.43
C TYR A 135 -16.96 -4.05 13.14
N THR A 136 -16.47 -5.03 13.90
CA THR A 136 -17.32 -5.96 14.65
C THR A 136 -18.21 -5.20 15.63
N ALA A 137 -17.65 -4.25 16.38
CA ALA A 137 -18.43 -3.40 17.28
C ALA A 137 -19.51 -2.60 16.53
N LYS A 138 -19.25 -2.09 15.32
CA LYS A 138 -20.27 -1.37 14.54
C LYS A 138 -21.38 -2.28 14.04
N PHE A 139 -21.03 -3.49 13.58
CA PHE A 139 -22.01 -4.47 13.12
C PHE A 139 -22.87 -5.01 14.26
N GLU A 140 -22.32 -5.19 15.45
CA GLU A 140 -23.08 -5.55 16.66
C GLU A 140 -24.15 -4.49 17.00
N HIS A 141 -23.83 -3.22 16.75
CA HIS A 141 -24.78 -2.11 16.94
C HIS A 141 -25.65 -1.85 15.70
N GLY A 142 -25.68 -2.75 14.72
CA GLY A 142 -26.58 -2.68 13.56
C GLY A 142 -26.25 -1.59 12.54
N VAL A 143 -25.04 -1.01 12.61
CA VAL A 143 -24.54 0.01 11.70
C VAL A 143 -24.05 -0.65 10.41
N PHE A 144 -24.97 -1.21 9.62
CA PHE A 144 -24.65 -1.86 8.34
C PHE A 144 -24.72 -0.88 7.16
N PRO A 145 -24.00 -1.12 6.05
CA PRO A 145 -24.17 -0.33 4.84
C PRO A 145 -25.53 -0.58 4.17
N GLY A 146 -26.05 0.44 3.49
CA GLY A 146 -27.25 0.34 2.64
C GLY A 146 -28.56 0.07 3.39
N GLU A 147 -29.42 -0.75 2.78
CA GLU A 147 -30.78 -1.03 3.28
C GLU A 147 -30.81 -1.84 4.60
N ALA A 148 -29.68 -2.46 4.96
CA ALA A 148 -29.54 -3.18 6.22
C ALA A 148 -29.23 -2.25 7.41
N PHE A 149 -29.15 -0.92 7.20
CA PHE A 149 -28.88 0.06 8.25
C PHE A 149 -30.01 0.11 9.27
N ALA A 150 -29.80 -0.57 10.39
CA ALA A 150 -30.72 -0.58 11.52
C ALA A 150 -29.89 -0.39 12.79
N PRO A 151 -29.46 0.85 13.11
CA PRO A 151 -28.61 1.10 14.26
C PRO A 151 -29.38 0.93 15.57
N HIS A 152 -28.79 0.25 16.53
CA HIS A 152 -29.35 0.00 17.86
C HIS A 152 -28.32 0.32 18.96
N GLY A 153 -28.82 0.60 20.16
CA GLY A 153 -28.00 0.97 21.32
C GLY A 153 -27.77 2.47 21.45
N HIS A 154 -27.58 2.94 22.68
CA HIS A 154 -27.59 4.38 23.03
C HIS A 154 -26.61 5.25 22.20
N HIS A 155 -25.52 4.67 21.71
CA HIS A 155 -24.49 5.39 20.95
C HIS A 155 -24.85 5.59 19.46
N TYR A 156 -25.75 4.79 18.89
CA TYR A 156 -26.08 4.82 17.46
C TYR A 156 -27.58 5.01 17.16
N GLU A 157 -28.46 4.79 18.15
CA GLU A 157 -29.92 4.86 18.02
C GLU A 157 -30.42 6.21 17.47
N HIS A 158 -29.77 7.31 17.86
CA HIS A 158 -30.10 8.65 17.36
C HIS A 158 -29.91 8.80 15.84
N MET A 159 -29.17 7.89 15.19
CA MET A 159 -28.98 7.88 13.74
C MET A 159 -30.06 7.11 12.98
N ALA A 160 -30.88 6.29 13.63
CA ALA A 160 -31.98 5.57 12.96
C ALA A 160 -33.01 6.53 12.34
N GLY A 161 -33.21 7.69 12.98
CA GLY A 161 -34.14 8.72 12.52
C GLY A 161 -33.54 9.76 11.58
N MET A 162 -32.22 9.73 11.33
CA MET A 162 -31.56 10.72 10.49
C MET A 162 -31.47 10.26 9.03
N PRO A 163 -32.12 10.98 8.08
CA PRO A 163 -31.93 10.70 6.66
C PRO A 163 -30.45 10.91 6.30
N TYR A 164 -29.91 10.08 5.41
CA TYR A 164 -28.52 10.11 4.95
C TYR A 164 -27.44 9.55 5.90
N ALA A 165 -27.79 9.11 7.12
CA ALA A 165 -26.83 8.47 8.03
C ALA A 165 -26.31 7.13 7.45
N ALA A 166 -27.19 6.33 6.84
CA ALA A 166 -26.81 5.09 6.17
C ALA A 166 -25.79 5.31 5.04
N GLN A 167 -25.90 6.43 4.32
CA GLN A 167 -25.01 6.82 3.22
C GLN A 167 -23.61 7.15 3.75
N PHE A 168 -23.50 7.85 4.89
CA PHE A 168 -22.22 8.07 5.55
C PHE A 168 -21.52 6.74 5.86
N PHE A 169 -22.22 5.81 6.52
CA PHE A 169 -21.63 4.50 6.86
C PHE A 169 -21.31 3.67 5.63
N SER A 170 -22.13 3.74 4.59
CA SER A 170 -21.87 3.05 3.32
C SER A 170 -20.58 3.56 2.68
N ILE A 171 -20.40 4.89 2.59
CA ILE A 171 -19.18 5.51 2.07
C ILE A 171 -17.97 5.17 2.97
N TYR A 172 -18.15 5.24 4.30
CA TYR A 172 -17.13 4.82 5.27
C TYR A 172 -16.66 3.39 4.99
N PHE A 173 -17.56 2.41 5.00
CA PHE A 173 -17.22 0.98 4.85
C PHE A 173 -16.59 0.69 3.48
N VAL A 174 -17.06 1.32 2.41
CA VAL A 174 -16.46 1.14 1.07
C VAL A 174 -15.05 1.71 1.04
N MET A 175 -14.84 2.94 1.49
CA MET A 175 -13.51 3.57 1.45
C MET A 175 -12.51 2.85 2.37
N THR A 176 -12.88 2.57 3.61
CA THR A 176 -11.99 1.88 4.56
C THR A 176 -11.86 0.40 4.24
N GLY A 177 -12.87 -0.22 3.63
CA GLY A 177 -12.84 -1.62 3.17
C GLY A 177 -11.91 -1.82 1.98
N ILE A 178 -12.03 -1.00 0.94
CA ILE A 178 -11.11 -1.05 -0.21
C ILE A 178 -9.69 -0.76 0.26
N HIS A 179 -9.49 0.22 1.13
CA HIS A 179 -8.19 0.47 1.74
C HIS A 179 -7.66 -0.74 2.52
N GLY A 180 -8.50 -1.39 3.33
CA GLY A 180 -8.13 -2.63 4.03
C GLY A 180 -7.69 -3.75 3.08
N VAL A 181 -8.36 -3.90 1.94
CA VAL A 181 -7.95 -4.85 0.87
C VAL A 181 -6.55 -4.49 0.34
N HIS A 182 -6.28 -3.21 0.09
CA HIS A 182 -4.95 -2.76 -0.34
C HIS A 182 -3.86 -3.06 0.70
N VAL A 183 -4.15 -2.85 1.99
CA VAL A 183 -3.23 -3.21 3.08
C VAL A 183 -2.94 -4.72 3.05
N VAL A 184 -3.97 -5.57 2.91
CA VAL A 184 -3.80 -7.03 2.83
C VAL A 184 -2.95 -7.43 1.61
N ILE A 185 -3.23 -6.87 0.44
CA ILE A 185 -2.43 -7.12 -0.78
C ILE A 185 -0.97 -6.70 -0.55
N GLY A 186 -0.74 -5.52 0.03
CA GLY A 186 0.59 -5.04 0.37
C GLY A 186 1.31 -5.95 1.37
N MET A 187 0.61 -6.46 2.38
CA MET A 187 1.17 -7.42 3.32
C MET A 187 1.59 -8.73 2.63
N ILE A 188 0.80 -9.22 1.68
CA ILE A 188 1.16 -10.42 0.89
C ILE A 188 2.44 -10.16 0.09
N VAL A 189 2.52 -9.02 -0.60
CA VAL A 189 3.71 -8.65 -1.40
C VAL A 189 4.94 -8.46 -0.51
N ILE A 190 4.81 -7.78 0.64
CA ILE A 190 5.90 -7.58 1.60
C ILE A 190 6.32 -8.89 2.25
N GLY A 191 5.39 -9.79 2.57
CA GLY A 191 5.69 -11.14 3.06
C GLY A 191 6.45 -11.98 2.04
N TRP A 192 6.06 -11.88 0.77
CA TRP A 192 6.78 -12.50 -0.33
C TRP A 192 8.19 -11.91 -0.49
N MET A 193 8.34 -10.59 -0.41
CA MET A 193 9.64 -9.91 -0.40
C MET A 193 10.50 -10.31 0.79
N ALA A 194 9.95 -10.37 2.01
CA ALA A 194 10.67 -10.80 3.20
C ALA A 194 11.21 -12.23 3.03
N THR A 195 10.39 -13.14 2.47
CA THR A 195 10.82 -14.52 2.19
C THR A 195 11.95 -14.58 1.17
N ARG A 196 11.87 -13.77 0.11
CA ARG A 196 12.92 -13.68 -0.92
C ARG A 196 14.20 -13.04 -0.37
N ALA A 197 14.08 -12.05 0.52
CA ALA A 197 15.19 -11.43 1.25
C ALA A 197 15.84 -12.40 2.23
N MET A 198 15.07 -13.30 2.85
CA MET A 198 15.57 -14.39 3.69
C MET A 198 16.22 -15.54 2.90
N ARG A 199 16.14 -15.54 1.57
CA ARG A 199 16.87 -16.48 0.72
C ARG A 199 18.11 -15.86 0.06
N GLY A 200 18.37 -14.57 0.31
CA GLY A 200 19.56 -13.89 -0.19
C GLY A 200 19.48 -13.49 -1.67
N HIS A 201 18.28 -13.41 -2.26
CA HIS A 201 18.08 -13.02 -3.66
C HIS A 201 18.18 -11.51 -3.92
N PHE A 202 18.54 -10.70 -2.91
CA PHE A 202 18.70 -9.25 -3.07
C PHE A 202 20.15 -8.87 -2.78
N SER A 203 20.80 -8.28 -3.78
CA SER A 203 22.10 -7.62 -3.72
C SER A 203 21.94 -6.12 -4.00
N ALA A 204 22.98 -5.31 -3.80
CA ALA A 204 22.94 -3.88 -4.13
C ALA A 204 22.62 -3.60 -5.62
N GLU A 205 22.85 -4.58 -6.51
CA GLU A 205 22.54 -4.50 -7.94
C GLU A 205 21.06 -4.77 -8.27
N TRP A 206 20.29 -5.38 -7.36
CA TRP A 206 18.92 -5.80 -7.65
C TRP A 206 17.95 -5.59 -6.46
N TYR A 207 17.79 -4.34 -6.05
CA TYR A 207 16.80 -3.94 -5.02
C TYR A 207 15.51 -3.35 -5.61
N THR A 208 15.38 -3.28 -6.94
CA THR A 208 14.22 -2.73 -7.65
C THR A 208 12.88 -3.25 -7.11
N PRO A 209 12.67 -4.56 -6.90
CA PRO A 209 11.37 -5.05 -6.42
C PRO A 209 11.02 -4.55 -5.01
N VAL A 210 12.02 -4.32 -4.16
CA VAL A 210 11.85 -3.78 -2.81
C VAL A 210 11.46 -2.31 -2.88
N GLU A 211 12.08 -1.52 -3.76
CA GLU A 211 11.72 -0.13 -4.00
C GLU A 211 10.28 0.01 -4.54
N LEU A 212 9.91 -0.76 -5.56
CA LEU A 212 8.56 -0.74 -6.13
C LEU A 212 7.49 -1.15 -5.11
N THR A 213 7.78 -2.18 -4.31
CA THR A 213 6.92 -2.59 -3.18
C THR A 213 6.79 -1.45 -2.15
N GLY A 214 7.89 -0.73 -1.89
CA GLY A 214 7.87 0.41 -0.99
C GLY A 214 7.01 1.56 -1.51
N LEU A 215 7.11 1.90 -2.80
CA LEU A 215 6.26 2.92 -3.43
C LEU A 215 4.77 2.59 -3.28
N TYR A 216 4.39 1.33 -3.49
CA TYR A 216 3.02 0.86 -3.24
C TYR A 216 2.60 1.07 -1.79
N TRP A 217 3.42 0.60 -0.84
CA TRP A 217 3.12 0.69 0.59
C TRP A 217 2.98 2.13 1.07
N HIS A 218 3.85 3.02 0.61
CA HIS A 218 3.79 4.45 0.91
C HIS A 218 2.51 5.09 0.35
N LEU A 219 2.05 4.70 -0.85
CA LEU A 219 0.77 5.19 -1.36
C LEU A 219 -0.39 4.75 -0.47
N VAL A 220 -0.43 3.48 -0.07
CA VAL A 220 -1.47 2.95 0.83
C VAL A 220 -1.50 3.77 2.13
N ASP A 221 -0.35 4.04 2.73
CA ASP A 221 -0.23 4.89 3.93
C ASP A 221 -0.73 6.33 3.68
N ILE A 222 -0.31 6.96 2.58
CA ILE A 222 -0.78 8.30 2.20
C ILE A 222 -2.31 8.37 2.10
N ILE A 223 -2.94 7.37 1.46
CA ILE A 223 -4.40 7.30 1.37
C ILE A 223 -5.03 7.26 2.76
N TRP A 224 -4.45 6.53 3.71
CA TRP A 224 -4.93 6.50 5.09
C TRP A 224 -4.79 7.84 5.81
N ILE A 225 -3.67 8.55 5.59
CA ILE A 225 -3.43 9.89 6.13
C ILE A 225 -4.53 10.86 5.72
N PHE A 226 -5.11 10.72 4.52
CA PHE A 226 -6.27 11.50 4.09
C PHE A 226 -7.60 10.95 4.62
N LEU A 227 -7.79 9.63 4.62
CA LEU A 227 -9.02 8.99 5.11
C LEU A 227 -9.29 9.29 6.59
N PHE A 228 -8.26 9.23 7.44
CA PHE A 228 -8.43 9.37 8.88
C PHE A 228 -9.00 10.74 9.28
N PRO A 229 -8.41 11.89 8.91
CA PRO A 229 -8.99 13.19 9.25
C PRO A 229 -10.37 13.39 8.63
N LEU A 230 -10.53 13.01 7.37
CA LEU A 230 -11.76 13.22 6.61
C LEU A 230 -12.96 12.47 7.19
N LEU A 231 -12.74 11.27 7.74
CA LEU A 231 -13.79 10.43 8.34
C LEU A 231 -13.93 10.56 9.86
N TYR A 232 -12.84 10.77 10.62
CA TYR A 232 -12.85 10.68 12.08
C TYR A 232 -12.74 12.03 12.81
N LEU A 233 -12.22 13.06 12.15
CA LEU A 233 -11.94 14.35 12.79
C LEU A 233 -12.83 15.47 12.28
N ILE A 234 -13.12 15.44 10.98
CA ILE A 234 -14.02 16.36 10.32
C ILE A 234 -15.36 15.62 10.29
#